data_AF-A0A1J5JE59-F1
#
_entry.id   AF-A0A1J5JE59-F1
#
_cell.length_a   1.000
_cell.length_b   1.000
_cell.length_c   1.000
_cell.angle_alpha   90.00
_cell.angle_beta   90.00
_cell.angle_gamma   90.00
#
_symmetry.space_group_name_H-M   'P 1'
#
loop_
_entity.id
_entity.type
_entity.pdbx_description
1 polymer ?
#
loop_
_entity_poly.entity_id
_entity_poly.type
_entity_poly.pdbx_seq_one_letter_code
_entity_poly.pdbx_strand_id
1 'polypeptide(L)'
;MQPRFLIGAIIALLVIPALATASDDIDGKALYAKSCATCHGANGEPTEMGKSLKPFPARNHRAIANLVGRDELRRIITYGVEGTAMTPKKYTLDPLEIEAVIDYIQTFDYKPDLANGKNRFKAVCSSCHGMDGRAQTGVGAKNLVYSKLDLGGIVHTMRYGRPGTLMTSKRHQLSNPDIADIANYVYSLRYLANPAEGKKLYAKSCVSCHTSPAAIKLIGNAAEKRTVADLDDRLLDLRIRHGRHVDRAGEKVAHLSDDNIQDLIAYIRYEVK
;
A
#
# COMPACT_ATOMS: atom_id res chain seq x y z
N MET A 1 5.54 -2.35 94.54
CA MET A 1 6.45 -2.88 93.52
C MET A 1 5.64 -3.67 92.50
N GLN A 2 5.47 -3.14 91.29
CA GLN A 2 5.32 -3.80 89.97
C GLN A 2 4.93 -2.68 88.96
N PRO A 3 5.67 -2.50 87.85
CA PRO A 3 5.53 -1.31 87.00
C PRO A 3 4.39 -1.47 85.97
N ARG A 4 3.64 -0.39 85.75
CA ARG A 4 2.68 -0.26 84.65
C ARG A 4 3.46 0.00 83.35
N PHE A 5 3.46 -0.96 82.44
CA PHE A 5 3.93 -0.72 81.06
C PHE A 5 2.76 -0.18 80.21
N LEU A 6 2.83 1.11 79.89
CA LEU A 6 2.01 1.75 78.85
C LEU A 6 2.57 1.34 77.49
N ILE A 7 1.88 0.44 76.79
CA ILE A 7 2.17 0.14 75.39
C ILE A 7 1.48 1.20 74.54
N GLY A 8 2.22 2.25 74.17
CA GLY A 8 1.78 3.22 73.17
C GLY A 8 1.88 2.61 71.78
N ALA A 9 0.75 2.33 71.14
CA ALA A 9 0.69 1.92 69.74
C ALA A 9 0.94 3.13 68.84
N ILE A 10 2.16 3.25 68.31
CA ILE A 10 2.48 4.21 67.25
C ILE A 10 1.89 3.66 65.95
N ILE A 11 0.73 4.17 65.55
CA ILE A 11 0.18 3.96 64.21
C ILE A 11 1.00 4.85 63.27
N ALA A 12 2.02 4.27 62.63
CA ALA A 12 2.71 4.90 61.53
C ALA A 12 1.74 5.01 60.35
N LEU A 13 1.20 6.21 60.13
CA LEU A 13 0.39 6.53 58.97
C LEU A 13 1.30 6.50 57.74
N LEU A 14 1.35 5.33 57.10
CA LEU A 14 2.10 5.09 55.88
C LEU A 14 1.37 5.83 54.75
N VAL A 15 1.78 7.07 54.49
CA VAL A 15 1.36 7.82 53.31
C VAL A 15 2.01 7.14 52.11
N ILE A 16 1.30 6.19 51.52
CA ILE A 16 1.66 5.60 50.24
C ILE A 16 1.51 6.75 49.23
N PRO A 17 2.58 7.20 48.56
CA PRO A 17 2.43 8.10 47.44
C PRO A 17 1.68 7.30 46.38
N ALA A 18 0.43 7.68 46.11
CA ALA A 18 -0.21 7.28 44.87
C ALA A 18 0.67 7.86 43.75
N LEU A 19 1.50 7.02 43.15
CA LEU A 19 2.05 7.26 41.83
C LEU A 19 0.83 7.31 40.90
N ALA A 20 0.24 8.49 40.79
CA ALA A 20 -0.65 8.80 39.69
C ALA A 20 0.21 8.75 38.44
N THR A 21 0.29 7.58 37.81
CA THR A 21 0.64 7.49 36.41
C THR A 21 -0.55 8.11 35.66
N ALA A 22 -0.54 9.44 35.53
CA ALA A 22 -1.29 10.05 34.45
C ALA A 22 -0.80 9.34 33.19
N SER A 23 -1.67 8.60 32.52
CA SER A 23 -1.33 8.13 31.19
C SER A 23 -1.10 9.39 30.36
N ASP A 24 0.12 9.59 29.89
CA ASP A 24 0.45 10.52 28.80
C ASP A 24 -0.18 10.05 27.47
N ASP A 25 -1.42 9.56 27.52
CA ASP A 25 -2.18 9.11 26.35
C ASP A 25 -2.78 10.35 25.71
N ILE A 26 -2.04 10.92 24.77
CA ILE A 26 -2.52 12.04 23.97
C ILE A 26 -3.71 11.54 23.14
N ASP A 27 -4.90 12.06 23.41
CA ASP A 27 -6.13 11.67 22.69
C ASP A 27 -6.12 12.23 21.26
N GLY A 28 -5.52 11.47 20.35
CA GLY A 28 -5.47 11.77 18.92
C GLY A 28 -6.84 11.94 18.27
N LYS A 29 -7.87 11.26 18.78
CA LYS A 29 -9.25 11.37 18.29
C LYS A 29 -9.87 12.71 18.69
N ALA A 30 -9.70 13.14 19.94
CA ALA A 30 -10.15 14.45 20.40
C ALA A 30 -9.42 15.58 19.66
N LEU A 31 -8.10 15.46 19.46
CA LEU A 31 -7.31 16.41 18.67
C LEU A 31 -7.79 16.49 17.23
N TYR A 32 -8.06 15.35 16.60
CA TYR A 32 -8.61 15.29 15.25
C TYR A 32 -10.00 15.96 15.15
N ALA A 33 -10.88 15.69 16.11
CA ALA A 33 -12.20 16.30 16.17
C ALA A 33 -12.11 17.84 16.26
N LYS A 34 -11.17 18.36 17.05
CA LYS A 34 -10.95 19.80 17.24
C LYS A 34 -10.27 20.47 16.04
N SER A 35 -9.29 19.80 15.42
CA SER A 35 -8.34 20.45 14.50
C SER A 35 -8.51 20.07 13.03
N CYS A 36 -9.25 18.98 12.73
CA CYS A 36 -9.32 18.39 11.40
C CYS A 36 -10.76 18.15 10.92
N ALA A 37 -11.66 17.69 11.80
CA ALA A 37 -12.97 17.17 11.43
C ALA A 37 -13.91 18.21 10.81
N THR A 38 -13.73 19.51 11.07
CA THR A 38 -14.53 20.58 10.42
C THR A 38 -14.46 20.49 8.89
N CYS A 39 -13.30 20.15 8.34
CA CYS A 39 -13.09 20.00 6.89
C CYS A 39 -13.09 18.54 6.46
N HIS A 40 -12.41 17.67 7.22
CA HIS A 40 -12.17 16.27 6.85
C HIS A 40 -13.25 15.29 7.36
N GLY A 41 -14.22 15.78 8.13
CA GLY A 41 -15.30 15.03 8.76
C GLY A 41 -14.85 14.14 9.92
N ALA A 42 -15.73 13.92 10.89
CA ALA A 42 -15.41 13.10 12.07
C ALA A 42 -15.12 11.63 11.73
N ASN A 43 -15.69 11.13 10.62
CA ASN A 43 -15.49 9.77 10.09
C ASN A 43 -14.36 9.68 9.05
N GLY A 44 -13.63 10.77 8.80
CA GLY A 44 -12.58 10.86 7.77
C GLY A 44 -13.09 11.13 6.35
N GLU A 45 -14.40 11.33 6.16
CA GLU A 45 -14.98 11.77 4.88
C GLU A 45 -15.23 13.29 4.89
N PRO A 46 -14.82 14.04 3.85
CA PRO A 46 -14.93 15.49 3.85
C PRO A 46 -16.36 15.97 4.09
N THR A 47 -16.52 16.99 4.93
CA THR A 47 -17.80 17.67 5.12
C THR A 47 -18.20 18.44 3.85
N GLU A 48 -19.45 18.91 3.75
CA GLU A 48 -19.85 19.77 2.62
C GLU A 48 -19.00 21.05 2.53
N MET A 49 -18.60 21.60 3.69
CA MET A 49 -17.61 22.68 3.74
C MET A 49 -16.27 22.22 3.16
N GLY A 50 -15.74 21.07 3.59
CA GLY A 50 -14.51 20.51 3.07
C GLY A 50 -14.54 20.30 1.55
N LYS A 51 -15.67 19.82 1.01
CA LYS A 51 -15.87 19.61 -0.44
C LYS A 51 -15.94 20.91 -1.23
N SER A 52 -16.41 22.00 -0.62
CA SER A 52 -16.55 23.30 -1.30
C SER A 52 -15.27 24.14 -1.32
N LEU A 53 -14.24 23.76 -0.55
CA LEU A 53 -12.94 24.44 -0.51
C LEU A 53 -12.31 24.60 -1.90
N LYS A 54 -11.64 25.74 -2.08
CA LYS A 54 -10.91 26.11 -3.29
C LYS A 54 -9.42 26.33 -2.97
N PRO A 55 -8.49 26.11 -3.92
CA PRO A 55 -8.73 25.57 -5.27
C PRO A 55 -9.11 24.09 -5.29
N PHE A 56 -8.90 23.36 -4.18
CA PHE A 56 -9.17 21.93 -4.09
C PHE A 56 -9.96 21.59 -2.82
N PRO A 57 -10.81 20.55 -2.87
CA PRO A 57 -11.53 20.07 -1.70
C PRO A 57 -10.58 19.46 -0.66
N ALA A 58 -11.06 19.35 0.57
CA ALA A 58 -10.42 18.58 1.62
C ALA A 58 -10.25 17.10 1.20
N ARG A 59 -9.15 16.50 1.62
CA ARG A 59 -8.81 15.11 1.31
C ARG A 59 -9.68 14.15 2.12
N ASN A 60 -10.20 13.10 1.48
CA ASN A 60 -10.84 12.00 2.18
C ASN A 60 -9.76 11.14 2.84
N HIS A 61 -9.73 11.13 4.17
CA HIS A 61 -8.72 10.43 4.96
C HIS A 61 -8.90 8.91 4.90
N ARG A 62 -10.13 8.40 4.83
CA ARG A 62 -10.38 6.96 4.68
C ARG A 62 -9.64 6.39 3.47
N ALA A 63 -9.81 7.06 2.33
CA ALA A 63 -9.23 6.61 1.06
C ALA A 63 -7.69 6.71 1.00
N ILE A 64 -7.01 7.34 1.97
CA ILE A 64 -5.54 7.50 1.95
C ILE A 64 -4.82 7.07 3.21
N ALA A 65 -5.53 6.77 4.30
CA ALA A 65 -4.99 6.49 5.62
C ALA A 65 -3.83 5.50 5.58
N ASN A 66 -3.99 4.43 4.80
CA ASN A 66 -3.02 3.34 4.67
C ASN A 66 -2.24 3.36 3.34
N LEU A 67 -2.36 4.43 2.55
CA LEU A 67 -1.71 4.59 1.25
C LEU A 67 -0.64 5.68 1.22
N VAL A 68 -0.65 6.57 2.22
CA VAL A 68 0.30 7.66 2.36
C VAL A 68 1.18 7.38 3.57
N GLY A 69 2.50 7.46 3.38
CA GLY A 69 3.46 7.17 4.43
C GLY A 69 3.35 8.15 5.60
N ARG A 70 3.68 7.68 6.80
CA ARG A 70 3.61 8.49 8.04
C ARG A 70 4.42 9.77 7.95
N ASP A 71 5.63 9.72 7.40
CA ASP A 71 6.48 10.90 7.22
C ASP A 71 5.86 11.95 6.30
N GLU A 72 5.13 11.49 5.27
CA GLU A 72 4.39 12.39 4.39
C GLU A 72 3.19 13.01 5.12
N LEU A 73 2.43 12.24 5.90
CA LEU A 73 1.34 12.76 6.73
C LEU A 73 1.87 13.79 7.74
N ARG A 74 2.97 13.49 8.44
CA ARG A 74 3.64 14.43 9.36
C ARG A 74 4.00 15.72 8.65
N ARG A 75 4.69 15.64 7.52
CA ARG A 75 5.05 16.83 6.73
C ARG A 75 3.81 17.64 6.31
N ILE A 76 2.73 16.98 5.86
CA ILE A 76 1.47 17.64 5.47
C ILE A 76 0.86 18.37 6.68
N ILE A 77 0.78 17.72 7.83
CA ILE A 77 0.12 18.28 9.01
C ILE A 77 0.97 19.40 9.61
N THR A 78 2.28 19.18 9.76
CA THR A 78 3.22 20.17 10.30
C THR A 78 3.25 21.44 9.45
N TYR A 79 3.41 21.31 8.13
CA TYR A 79 3.69 22.44 7.23
C TYR A 79 2.54 22.86 6.33
N GLY A 80 1.42 22.14 6.35
CA GLY A 80 0.31 22.37 5.46
C GLY A 80 0.61 21.98 4.00
N VAL A 81 -0.23 22.47 3.10
CA VAL A 81 -0.05 22.37 1.66
C VAL A 81 -0.24 23.74 1.03
N GLU A 82 0.85 24.30 0.52
CA GLU A 82 0.88 25.60 -0.13
C GLU A 82 -0.18 25.72 -1.24
N GLY A 83 -0.84 26.88 -1.31
CA GLY A 83 -1.91 27.13 -2.28
C GLY A 83 -3.23 26.40 -1.99
N THR A 84 -3.41 25.87 -0.77
CA THR A 84 -4.66 25.23 -0.35
C THR A 84 -5.14 25.72 1.01
N ALA A 85 -6.37 25.36 1.39
CA ALA A 85 -6.91 25.63 2.71
C ALA A 85 -6.31 24.75 3.84
N MET A 86 -5.41 23.80 3.51
CA MET A 86 -4.72 22.98 4.51
C MET A 86 -3.55 23.75 5.11
N THR A 87 -3.82 24.56 6.13
CA THR A 87 -2.81 25.39 6.82
C THR A 87 -1.89 24.59 7.74
N PRO A 88 -0.67 25.08 8.04
CA PRO A 88 0.25 24.43 8.97
C PRO A 88 -0.35 24.26 10.36
N LYS A 89 -0.27 23.05 10.94
CA LYS A 89 -0.73 22.78 12.32
C LYS A 89 0.37 22.88 13.37
N LYS A 90 1.63 23.04 12.98
CA LYS A 90 2.76 23.22 13.92
C LYS A 90 2.66 24.43 14.86
N TYR A 91 1.75 25.36 14.58
CA TYR A 91 1.48 26.53 15.44
C TYR A 91 0.37 26.28 16.47
N THR A 92 -0.33 25.15 16.35
CA THR A 92 -1.50 24.80 17.18
C THR A 92 -1.39 23.43 17.82
N LEU A 93 -0.53 22.56 17.28
CA LEU A 93 -0.24 21.22 17.78
C LEU A 93 1.28 21.06 17.92
N ASP A 94 1.71 20.47 19.02
CA ASP A 94 3.10 20.07 19.22
C ASP A 94 3.44 18.78 18.42
N PRO A 95 4.73 18.38 18.34
CA PRO A 95 5.12 17.19 17.59
C PRO A 95 4.47 15.88 18.04
N LEU A 96 4.24 15.68 19.35
CA LEU A 96 3.62 14.46 19.87
C LEU A 96 2.11 14.45 19.59
N GLU A 97 1.45 15.61 19.68
CA GLU A 97 0.06 15.78 19.28
C GLU A 97 -0.15 15.50 17.77
N ILE A 98 0.80 15.90 16.93
CA ILE A 98 0.78 15.56 15.50
C ILE A 98 0.88 14.04 15.29
N GLU A 99 1.74 13.35 16.03
CA GLU A 99 1.81 11.87 15.95
C GLU A 99 0.51 11.21 16.37
N ALA A 100 -0.09 11.65 17.48
CA ALA A 100 -1.36 11.10 17.96
C ALA A 100 -2.49 11.29 16.92
N VAL A 101 -2.54 12.44 16.24
CA VAL A 101 -3.48 12.66 15.14
C VAL A 101 -3.20 11.76 13.94
N ILE A 102 -1.92 11.51 13.61
CA ILE A 102 -1.55 10.58 12.54
C ILE A 102 -1.99 9.16 12.89
N ASP A 103 -1.76 8.71 14.13
CA ASP A 103 -2.22 7.41 14.62
C ASP A 103 -3.73 7.27 14.44
N TYR A 104 -4.49 8.29 14.85
CA TYR A 104 -5.94 8.29 14.66
C TYR A 104 -6.34 8.26 13.17
N ILE A 105 -5.69 9.03 12.29
CA ILE A 105 -5.95 9.02 10.85
C ILE A 105 -5.73 7.62 10.26
N GLN A 106 -4.69 6.90 10.71
CA GLN A 106 -4.39 5.56 10.22
C GLN A 106 -5.35 4.48 10.73
N THR A 107 -6.21 4.79 11.70
CA THR A 107 -7.32 3.89 12.08
C THR A 107 -8.47 3.88 11.06
N PHE A 108 -8.53 4.88 10.17
CA PHE A 108 -9.56 4.89 9.14
C PHE A 108 -9.29 3.82 8.09
N ASP A 109 -10.37 3.20 7.62
CA ASP A 109 -10.32 2.16 6.60
C ASP A 109 -11.22 2.51 5.41
N TYR A 110 -10.81 2.04 4.24
CA TYR A 110 -11.51 2.24 2.98
C TYR A 110 -11.47 0.95 2.17
N LYS A 111 -12.65 0.44 1.85
CA LYS A 111 -12.80 -0.70 0.96
C LYS A 111 -12.75 -0.20 -0.49
N PRO A 112 -11.72 -0.54 -1.27
CA PRO A 112 -11.61 -0.09 -2.65
C PRO A 112 -12.67 -0.73 -3.55
N ASP A 113 -13.17 0.05 -4.51
CA ASP A 113 -14.05 -0.42 -5.57
C ASP A 113 -13.23 -0.67 -6.84
N LEU A 114 -12.91 -1.95 -7.09
CA LEU A 114 -12.14 -2.36 -8.28
C LEU A 114 -12.89 -2.11 -9.59
N ALA A 115 -14.23 -2.11 -9.59
CA ALA A 115 -15.02 -1.83 -10.78
C ALA A 115 -14.94 -0.35 -11.13
N ASN A 116 -15.08 0.54 -10.14
CA ASN A 116 -14.81 1.97 -10.32
C ASN A 116 -13.35 2.19 -10.75
N GLY A 117 -12.39 1.57 -10.07
CA GLY A 117 -10.96 1.66 -10.39
C GLY A 117 -10.66 1.31 -11.85
N LYS A 118 -11.25 0.22 -12.36
CA LYS A 118 -11.17 -0.18 -13.77
C LYS A 118 -11.78 0.86 -14.71
N ASN A 119 -12.96 1.39 -14.37
CA ASN A 119 -13.64 2.40 -15.19
C ASN A 119 -12.83 3.70 -15.28
N ARG A 120 -12.31 4.18 -14.14
CA ARG A 120 -11.49 5.39 -14.09
C ARG A 120 -10.13 5.20 -14.76
N PHE A 121 -9.51 4.02 -14.60
CA PHE A 121 -8.29 3.66 -15.33
C PHE A 121 -8.51 3.69 -16.85
N LYS A 122 -9.62 3.12 -17.34
CA LYS A 122 -9.98 3.20 -18.77
C LYS A 122 -10.10 4.65 -19.23
N ALA A 123 -10.80 5.50 -18.46
CA ALA A 123 -11.05 6.87 -18.84
C ALA A 123 -9.79 7.76 -18.83
N VAL A 124 -8.85 7.53 -17.92
CA VAL A 124 -7.75 8.48 -17.64
C VAL A 124 -6.36 7.93 -17.97
N CYS A 125 -6.17 6.62 -17.86
CA CYS A 125 -4.84 6.01 -17.90
C CYS A 125 -4.59 5.20 -19.17
N SER A 126 -5.65 4.62 -19.76
CA SER A 126 -5.51 3.60 -20.82
C SER A 126 -4.91 4.12 -22.13
N SER A 127 -5.07 5.40 -22.44
CA SER A 127 -4.46 6.02 -23.64
C SER A 127 -2.94 5.91 -23.66
N CYS A 128 -2.30 5.94 -22.48
CA CYS A 128 -0.86 5.75 -22.34
C CYS A 128 -0.52 4.34 -21.88
N HIS A 129 -1.23 3.79 -20.89
CA HIS A 129 -0.88 2.52 -20.26
C HIS A 129 -1.52 1.29 -20.91
N GLY A 130 -2.32 1.44 -21.96
CA GLY A 130 -3.10 0.37 -22.57
C GLY A 130 -4.33 0.00 -21.72
N MET A 131 -5.35 -0.63 -22.33
CA MET A 131 -6.57 -1.02 -21.61
C MET A 131 -6.34 -2.08 -20.54
N ASP A 132 -5.31 -2.89 -20.73
CA ASP A 132 -4.87 -3.98 -19.85
C ASP A 132 -3.66 -3.60 -18.97
N GLY A 133 -3.19 -2.35 -19.06
CA GLY A 133 -2.03 -1.87 -18.30
C GLY A 133 -0.66 -2.26 -18.88
N ARG A 134 -0.60 -2.87 -20.08
CA ARG A 134 0.65 -3.38 -20.65
C ARG A 134 1.44 -2.38 -21.49
N ALA A 135 0.86 -1.22 -21.75
CA ALA A 135 1.49 -0.07 -22.39
C ALA A 135 1.96 -0.30 -23.85
N GLN A 136 1.18 -1.04 -24.65
CA GLN A 136 1.42 -1.22 -26.09
C GLN A 136 0.91 -0.03 -26.94
N THR A 137 1.22 1.20 -26.52
CA THR A 137 0.64 2.44 -27.07
C THR A 137 1.63 3.30 -27.84
N GLY A 138 2.92 2.94 -27.85
CA GLY A 138 3.98 3.69 -28.55
C GLY A 138 4.49 4.94 -27.82
N VAL A 139 3.90 5.33 -26.68
CA VAL A 139 4.30 6.53 -25.92
C VAL A 139 5.36 6.26 -24.84
N GLY A 140 5.96 5.08 -24.83
CA GLY A 140 7.02 4.69 -23.89
C GLY A 140 6.55 4.47 -22.45
N ALA A 141 5.25 4.32 -22.22
CA ALA A 141 4.72 3.99 -20.90
C ALA A 141 5.23 2.61 -20.44
N LYS A 142 5.43 2.45 -19.13
CA LYS A 142 5.85 1.16 -18.55
C LYS A 142 4.65 0.23 -18.43
N ASN A 143 4.93 -1.06 -18.62
CA ASN A 143 3.98 -2.12 -18.34
C ASN A 143 3.69 -2.17 -16.82
N LEU A 144 2.45 -1.83 -16.47
CA LEU A 144 1.98 -1.72 -15.09
C LEU A 144 1.80 -3.08 -14.42
N VAL A 145 1.59 -4.15 -15.20
CA VAL A 145 1.51 -5.53 -14.71
C VAL A 145 2.83 -5.97 -14.07
N TYR A 146 3.98 -5.46 -14.52
CA TYR A 146 5.30 -5.77 -13.93
C TYR A 146 5.85 -4.64 -13.07
N SER A 147 5.00 -3.68 -12.70
CA SER A 147 5.44 -2.61 -11.81
C SER A 147 5.96 -3.23 -10.51
N LYS A 148 7.16 -2.81 -10.08
CA LYS A 148 7.73 -3.19 -8.78
C LYS A 148 7.22 -2.33 -7.63
N LEU A 149 6.36 -1.35 -7.93
CA LEU A 149 5.79 -0.47 -6.92
C LEU A 149 4.83 -1.24 -6.02
N ASP A 150 4.87 -0.98 -4.73
CA ASP A 150 3.78 -1.32 -3.83
C ASP A 150 2.57 -0.39 -4.06
N LEU A 151 1.49 -0.62 -3.32
CA LEU A 151 0.27 0.18 -3.46
C LEU A 151 0.52 1.66 -3.15
N GLY A 152 1.31 1.96 -2.11
CA GLY A 152 1.73 3.32 -1.76
C GLY A 152 2.53 4.00 -2.87
N GLY A 153 3.47 3.29 -3.50
CA GLY A 153 4.26 3.78 -4.63
C GLY A 153 3.42 4.06 -5.87
N ILE A 154 2.38 3.26 -6.14
CA ILE A 154 1.41 3.50 -7.20
C ILE A 154 0.62 4.78 -6.92
N VAL A 155 0.10 4.93 -5.69
CA VAL A 155 -0.61 6.14 -5.25
C VAL A 155 0.27 7.38 -5.33
N HIS A 156 1.51 7.30 -4.84
CA HIS A 156 2.49 8.37 -4.93
C HIS A 156 2.74 8.77 -6.37
N THR A 157 2.97 7.80 -7.26
CA THR A 157 3.18 8.05 -8.70
C THR A 157 1.98 8.75 -9.33
N MET A 158 0.75 8.34 -9.02
CA MET A 158 -0.45 9.03 -9.53
C MET A 158 -0.60 10.44 -8.96
N ARG A 159 -0.31 10.63 -7.67
CA ARG A 159 -0.47 11.93 -7.01
C ARG A 159 0.56 12.94 -7.50
N TYR A 160 1.81 12.54 -7.69
CA TYR A 160 2.91 13.47 -7.96
C TYR A 160 3.42 13.43 -9.39
N GLY A 161 3.04 12.40 -10.15
CA GLY A 161 3.61 12.15 -11.47
C GLY A 161 5.04 11.64 -11.38
N ARG A 162 5.73 11.62 -12.52
CA ARG A 162 7.16 11.33 -12.63
C ARG A 162 7.85 12.47 -13.40
N PRO A 163 8.70 13.27 -12.75
CA PRO A 163 9.43 14.35 -13.41
C PRO A 163 10.16 13.88 -14.67
N GLY A 164 10.14 14.69 -15.73
CA GLY A 164 10.79 14.37 -17.01
C GLY A 164 10.05 13.33 -17.86
N THR A 165 8.80 12.97 -17.53
CA THR A 165 7.99 12.01 -18.30
C THR A 165 6.59 12.55 -18.59
N LEU A 166 5.84 11.86 -19.46
CA LEU A 166 4.42 12.16 -19.74
C LEU A 166 3.49 11.82 -18.55
N MET A 167 3.97 11.11 -17.53
CA MET A 167 3.17 10.76 -16.35
C MET A 167 3.04 11.97 -15.42
N THR A 168 2.07 12.83 -15.71
CA THR A 168 1.77 14.05 -14.94
C THR A 168 0.98 13.76 -13.66
N SER A 169 1.05 14.69 -12.70
CA SER A 169 0.29 14.62 -11.44
C SER A 169 -1.22 14.58 -11.68
N LYS A 170 -1.91 13.67 -10.99
CA LYS A 170 -3.37 13.52 -10.98
C LYS A 170 -4.04 13.87 -9.66
N ARG A 171 -3.28 14.32 -8.64
CA ARG A 171 -3.80 14.59 -7.28
C ARG A 171 -4.94 15.61 -7.22
N HIS A 172 -5.14 16.40 -8.27
CA HIS A 172 -6.21 17.40 -8.37
C HIS A 172 -7.22 17.11 -9.50
N GLN A 173 -6.94 16.11 -10.34
CA GLN A 173 -7.83 15.65 -11.42
C GLN A 173 -8.67 14.45 -10.99
N LEU A 174 -8.20 13.71 -9.98
CA LEU A 174 -8.85 12.54 -9.41
C LEU A 174 -9.14 12.78 -7.93
N SER A 175 -10.27 12.27 -7.47
CA SER A 175 -10.61 12.24 -6.05
C SER A 175 -9.71 11.24 -5.30
N ASN A 176 -9.64 11.36 -3.97
CA ASN A 176 -8.92 10.38 -3.15
C ASN A 176 -9.47 8.95 -3.28
N PRO A 177 -10.80 8.74 -3.26
CA PRO A 177 -11.40 7.45 -3.62
C PRO A 177 -10.99 6.95 -5.02
N ASP A 178 -11.07 7.79 -6.06
CA ASP A 178 -10.65 7.39 -7.42
C ASP A 178 -9.18 6.91 -7.44
N ILE A 179 -8.29 7.63 -6.76
CA ILE A 179 -6.86 7.27 -6.68
C ILE A 179 -6.69 5.94 -5.94
N ALA A 180 -7.41 5.73 -4.83
CA ALA A 180 -7.36 4.46 -4.10
C ALA A 180 -7.87 3.29 -4.95
N ASP A 181 -9.00 3.48 -5.65
CA ASP A 181 -9.62 2.48 -6.50
C ASP A 181 -8.74 2.13 -7.71
N ILE A 182 -8.21 3.13 -8.41
CA ILE A 182 -7.28 2.92 -9.53
C ILE A 182 -6.02 2.22 -9.04
N ALA A 183 -5.45 2.63 -7.90
CA ALA A 183 -4.24 2.02 -7.38
C ALA A 183 -4.45 0.53 -7.10
N ASN A 184 -5.56 0.18 -6.46
CA ASN A 184 -5.91 -1.21 -6.16
C ASN A 184 -6.22 -2.00 -7.43
N TYR A 185 -6.93 -1.41 -8.41
CA TYR A 185 -7.12 -2.04 -9.72
C TYR A 185 -5.80 -2.31 -10.42
N VAL A 186 -4.91 -1.31 -10.52
CA VAL A 186 -3.58 -1.46 -11.15
C VAL A 186 -2.73 -2.49 -10.40
N TYR A 187 -2.77 -2.50 -9.08
CA TYR A 187 -2.09 -3.51 -8.27
C TYR A 187 -2.65 -4.91 -8.55
N SER A 188 -3.97 -5.03 -8.74
CA SER A 188 -4.64 -6.29 -9.07
C SER A 188 -4.32 -6.83 -10.46
N LEU A 189 -3.89 -5.98 -11.41
CA LEU A 189 -3.54 -6.41 -12.78
C LEU A 189 -2.45 -7.49 -12.79
N ARG A 190 -1.60 -7.53 -11.76
CA ARG A 190 -0.59 -8.57 -11.53
C ARG A 190 -1.18 -9.97 -11.44
N TYR A 191 -2.44 -10.07 -11.03
CA TYR A 191 -3.16 -11.32 -10.79
C TYR A 191 -4.21 -11.61 -11.88
N LEU A 192 -4.33 -10.76 -12.91
CA LEU A 192 -5.24 -10.99 -14.06
C LEU A 192 -4.62 -11.86 -15.16
N ALA A 193 -3.54 -12.55 -14.87
CA ALA A 193 -2.99 -13.59 -15.72
C ALA A 193 -3.97 -14.75 -15.88
N ASN A 194 -3.98 -15.38 -17.05
CA ASN A 194 -4.91 -16.44 -17.43
C ASN A 194 -4.26 -17.82 -17.25
N PRO A 195 -4.65 -18.60 -16.23
CA PRO A 195 -4.08 -19.94 -16.01
C PRO A 195 -4.34 -20.91 -17.17
N ALA A 196 -5.42 -20.73 -17.94
CA ALA A 196 -5.74 -21.59 -19.07
C ALA A 196 -4.80 -21.35 -20.26
N GLU A 197 -4.49 -20.09 -20.58
CA GLU A 197 -3.45 -19.77 -21.56
C GLU A 197 -2.07 -20.15 -21.05
N GLY A 198 -1.82 -19.96 -19.76
CA GLY A 198 -0.62 -20.42 -19.07
C GLY A 198 -0.38 -21.91 -19.21
N LYS A 199 -1.43 -22.71 -19.06
CA LYS A 199 -1.38 -24.17 -19.25
C LYS A 199 -0.98 -24.54 -20.68
N LYS A 200 -1.55 -23.86 -21.68
CA LYS A 200 -1.21 -24.08 -23.10
C LYS A 200 0.25 -23.71 -23.38
N LEU A 201 0.70 -22.56 -22.88
CA LEU A 201 2.08 -22.11 -22.99
C LEU A 201 3.04 -23.09 -22.29
N TYR A 202 2.68 -23.57 -21.11
CA TYR A 202 3.49 -24.52 -20.35
C TYR A 202 3.66 -25.84 -21.11
N ALA A 203 2.58 -26.34 -21.70
CA ALA A 203 2.62 -27.54 -22.54
C ALA A 203 3.59 -27.39 -23.73
N LYS A 204 3.62 -26.20 -24.36
CA LYS A 204 4.47 -25.92 -25.52
C LYS A 204 5.95 -25.69 -25.16
N SER A 205 6.20 -24.93 -24.10
CA SER A 205 7.53 -24.37 -23.81
C SER A 205 8.23 -25.02 -22.62
N CYS A 206 7.51 -25.71 -21.74
CA CYS A 206 8.05 -26.20 -20.46
C CYS A 206 8.04 -27.73 -20.34
N VAL A 207 7.04 -28.42 -20.88
CA VAL A 207 6.84 -29.88 -20.69
C VAL A 207 7.99 -30.73 -21.20
N SER A 208 8.78 -30.26 -22.19
CA SER A 208 9.96 -31.00 -22.64
C SER A 208 11.01 -31.22 -21.55
N CYS A 209 11.00 -30.42 -20.48
CA CYS A 209 11.91 -30.54 -19.34
C CYS A 209 11.18 -30.66 -17.99
N HIS A 210 9.97 -30.09 -17.87
CA HIS A 210 9.21 -30.03 -16.62
C HIS A 210 7.83 -30.66 -16.81
N THR A 211 7.66 -31.92 -16.40
CA THR A 211 6.44 -32.71 -16.60
C THR A 211 5.18 -32.04 -16.02
N SER A 212 5.27 -31.43 -14.84
CA SER A 212 4.24 -30.56 -14.26
C SER A 212 4.86 -29.53 -13.31
N PRO A 213 4.18 -28.41 -13.02
CA PRO A 213 4.68 -27.43 -12.06
C PRO A 213 5.02 -28.02 -10.68
N ALA A 214 4.17 -28.92 -10.17
CA ALA A 214 4.37 -29.58 -8.88
C ALA A 214 5.56 -30.57 -8.87
N ALA A 215 5.93 -31.12 -10.03
CA ALA A 215 7.05 -32.05 -10.15
C ALA A 215 8.42 -31.35 -10.28
N ILE A 216 8.44 -30.02 -10.40
CA ILE A 216 9.69 -29.26 -10.53
C ILE A 216 10.47 -29.34 -9.22
N LYS A 217 11.61 -30.01 -9.25
CA LYS A 217 12.57 -30.03 -8.14
C LYS A 217 13.49 -28.82 -8.22
N LEU A 218 13.53 -28.04 -7.14
CA LEU A 218 14.57 -27.03 -6.98
C LEU A 218 15.91 -27.74 -6.76
N ILE A 219 17.03 -27.08 -7.10
CA ILE A 219 18.38 -27.65 -6.95
C ILE A 219 19.29 -26.56 -6.38
N GLY A 220 20.11 -26.90 -5.38
CA GLY A 220 21.05 -26.00 -4.69
C GLY A 220 20.92 -26.03 -3.17
N ASN A 221 21.72 -25.21 -2.47
CA ASN A 221 21.94 -25.30 -1.01
C ASN A 221 20.67 -25.12 -0.14
N ALA A 222 19.58 -24.58 -0.68
CA ALA A 222 18.30 -24.38 0.01
C ALA A 222 17.14 -25.15 -0.65
N ALA A 223 17.43 -26.02 -1.63
CA ALA A 223 16.40 -26.70 -2.41
C ALA A 223 15.67 -27.81 -1.64
N GLU A 224 16.32 -28.43 -0.65
CA GLU A 224 15.73 -29.51 0.14
C GLU A 224 14.59 -29.03 1.05
N LYS A 225 14.49 -27.71 1.29
CA LYS A 225 13.51 -27.11 2.21
C LYS A 225 12.44 -26.28 1.51
N ARG A 226 12.42 -26.24 0.18
CA ARG A 226 11.54 -25.37 -0.60
C ARG A 226 11.02 -26.07 -1.84
N THR A 227 9.81 -25.72 -2.19
CA THR A 227 9.12 -26.10 -3.42
C THR A 227 8.90 -24.87 -4.30
N VAL A 228 8.36 -25.07 -5.51
CA VAL A 228 7.92 -23.98 -6.38
C VAL A 228 6.83 -23.12 -5.71
N ALA A 229 6.00 -23.72 -4.85
CA ALA A 229 4.97 -22.99 -4.10
C ALA A 229 5.58 -21.93 -3.15
N ASP A 230 6.77 -22.19 -2.60
CA ASP A 230 7.46 -21.32 -1.64
C ASP A 230 8.25 -20.16 -2.29
N LEU A 231 8.31 -20.09 -3.61
CA LEU A 231 8.96 -18.99 -4.32
C LEU A 231 7.96 -17.83 -4.43
N ASP A 232 8.42 -16.57 -4.35
CA ASP A 232 7.57 -15.42 -4.74
C ASP A 232 7.49 -15.30 -6.28
N ASP A 233 6.49 -14.57 -6.78
CA ASP A 233 6.25 -14.46 -8.23
C ASP A 233 7.42 -13.80 -8.98
N ARG A 234 8.17 -12.91 -8.31
CA ARG A 234 9.35 -12.27 -8.89
C ARG A 234 10.48 -13.28 -9.07
N LEU A 235 10.68 -14.16 -8.10
CA LEU A 235 11.68 -15.22 -8.16
C LEU A 235 11.29 -16.26 -9.21
N LEU A 236 10.01 -16.60 -9.34
CA LEU A 236 9.53 -17.44 -10.44
C LEU A 236 9.80 -16.81 -11.82
N ASP A 237 9.45 -15.54 -12.00
CA ASP A 237 9.70 -14.81 -13.25
C ASP A 237 11.18 -14.84 -13.63
N LEU A 238 12.08 -14.54 -12.68
CA LEU A 238 13.52 -14.60 -12.91
C LEU A 238 14.00 -16.00 -13.28
N ARG A 239 13.45 -17.04 -12.63
CA ARG A 239 13.81 -18.44 -12.93
C ARG A 239 13.29 -18.90 -14.28
N ILE A 240 12.11 -18.45 -14.71
CA ILE A 240 11.57 -18.80 -16.03
C ILE A 240 12.38 -18.09 -17.12
N ARG A 241 12.71 -16.81 -16.94
CA ARG A 241 13.43 -16.01 -17.95
C ARG A 241 14.89 -16.40 -18.09
N HIS A 242 15.55 -16.71 -16.98
CA HIS A 242 17.00 -16.85 -16.97
C HIS A 242 17.47 -18.25 -16.53
N GLY A 243 16.60 -19.09 -15.97
CA GLY A 243 17.03 -20.37 -15.41
C GLY A 243 17.89 -20.21 -14.16
N ARG A 244 18.88 -21.09 -13.99
CA ARG A 244 19.79 -21.05 -12.83
C ARG A 244 20.86 -19.95 -12.94
N HIS A 245 21.34 -19.69 -14.16
CA HIS A 245 22.39 -18.73 -14.47
C HIS A 245 21.81 -17.64 -15.36
N VAL A 246 22.04 -16.37 -15.04
CA VAL A 246 21.41 -15.20 -15.70
C VAL A 246 21.43 -15.23 -17.25
N ASP A 247 22.40 -15.95 -17.83
CA ASP A 247 22.63 -16.04 -19.28
C ASP A 247 22.22 -17.37 -19.92
N ARG A 248 21.43 -18.21 -19.23
CA ARG A 248 20.96 -19.52 -19.74
C ARG A 248 19.44 -19.64 -19.74
N ALA A 249 18.76 -18.63 -20.28
CA ALA A 249 17.38 -18.78 -20.70
C ALA A 249 17.28 -19.97 -21.67
N GLY A 250 16.34 -20.88 -21.46
CA GLY A 250 16.06 -21.90 -22.47
C GLY A 250 15.57 -21.22 -23.76
N GLU A 251 16.00 -21.68 -24.93
CA GLU A 251 15.59 -21.09 -26.22
C GLU A 251 14.06 -20.98 -26.37
N LYS A 252 13.34 -21.94 -25.78
CA LYS A 252 11.87 -22.01 -25.76
C LYS A 252 11.17 -20.96 -24.89
N VAL A 253 11.90 -20.31 -23.99
CA VAL A 253 11.39 -19.28 -23.07
C VAL A 253 11.94 -17.89 -23.35
N ALA A 254 13.08 -17.79 -24.04
CA ALA A 254 13.75 -16.51 -24.34
C ALA A 254 12.90 -15.52 -25.16
N HIS A 255 11.93 -16.03 -25.93
CA HIS A 255 11.06 -15.24 -26.80
C HIS A 255 9.66 -14.99 -26.22
N LEU A 256 9.38 -15.48 -25.01
CA LEU A 256 8.09 -15.26 -24.37
C LEU A 256 7.95 -13.79 -23.99
N SER A 257 6.82 -13.19 -24.34
CA SER A 257 6.44 -11.88 -23.84
C SER A 257 6.28 -11.94 -22.33
N ASP A 258 6.33 -10.78 -21.68
CA ASP A 258 6.09 -10.73 -20.26
C ASP A 258 4.72 -11.33 -19.89
N ASP A 259 3.72 -11.16 -20.75
CA ASP A 259 2.34 -11.64 -20.56
C ASP A 259 2.30 -13.16 -20.53
N ASN A 260 2.99 -13.81 -21.47
CA ASN A 260 3.13 -15.26 -21.50
C ASN A 260 3.78 -15.78 -20.21
N ILE A 261 4.76 -15.05 -19.65
CA ILE A 261 5.41 -15.42 -18.39
C ILE A 261 4.43 -15.34 -17.21
N GLN A 262 3.52 -14.36 -17.19
CA GLN A 262 2.53 -14.27 -16.11
C GLN A 262 1.43 -15.30 -16.23
N ASP A 263 0.95 -15.58 -17.44
CA ASP A 263 0.03 -16.68 -17.67
C ASP A 263 0.67 -18.00 -17.20
N LEU A 264 1.95 -18.23 -17.52
CA LEU A 264 2.73 -19.35 -16.99
C LEU A 264 2.79 -19.36 -15.47
N ILE A 265 3.11 -18.24 -14.81
CA ILE A 265 3.17 -18.14 -13.34
C ILE A 265 1.79 -18.41 -12.74
N ALA A 266 0.72 -17.87 -13.30
CA ALA A 266 -0.65 -18.08 -12.83
C ALA A 266 -1.06 -19.55 -12.95
N TYR A 267 -0.68 -20.22 -14.05
CA TYR A 267 -0.86 -21.66 -14.19
C TYR A 267 -0.02 -22.45 -13.16
N ILE A 268 1.25 -22.10 -12.98
CA ILE A 268 2.12 -22.72 -11.97
C ILE A 268 1.47 -22.59 -10.58
N ARG A 269 1.02 -21.39 -10.20
CA ARG A 269 0.32 -21.12 -8.93
C ARG A 269 -0.98 -21.90 -8.80
N TYR A 270 -1.73 -22.07 -9.88
CA TYR A 270 -2.95 -22.86 -9.88
C TYR A 270 -2.66 -24.34 -9.58
N GLU A 271 -1.57 -24.89 -10.13
CA GLU A 271 -1.22 -26.31 -10.00
C GLU A 271 -0.44 -26.67 -8.73
N VAL A 272 0.28 -25.73 -8.12
CA VAL A 272 1.09 -25.99 -6.90
C VAL A 272 0.39 -25.58 -5.60
N LYS A 273 -0.87 -25.17 -5.68
CA LYS A 273 -1.73 -24.88 -4.52
C LYS A 273 -2.06 -26.13 -3.73
#